data_AF-A0A9D6UJW8-F1
#
_entry.id   AF-A0A9D6UJW8-F1
#
_cell.length_a   1.000
_cell.length_b   1.000
_cell.length_c   1.000
_cell.angle_alpha   90.00
_cell.angle_beta   90.00
_cell.angle_gamma   90.00
#
_symmetry.space_group_name_H-M   'P 1'
#
loop_
_entity.id
_entity.type
_entity.pdbx_description
1 polymer ?
#
loop_
_entity_poly.entity_id
_entity_poly.type
_entity_poly.pdbx_seq_one_letter_code
_entity_poly.pdbx_strand_id
1 'polypeptide(L)' 'MVKVFPFRGTVYNREKIKKFSLVMAPPYDVISGEEQEELYQQHDFNVVRLIFGKEFPGDNEYNNCY' A
#
# COMPACT_ATOMS: atom_id res chain seq x y z
N MET A 1 11.06 -0.04 34.56
CA MET A 1 9.92 -0.80 33.98
C MET A 1 9.39 -0.03 32.79
N VAL A 2 9.30 -0.64 31.61
CA VAL A 2 8.71 0.00 30.41
C VAL A 2 7.18 -0.02 30.55
N LYS A 3 6.54 1.12 30.29
CA LYS A 3 5.08 1.22 30.22
C LYS A 3 4.65 1.07 28.75
N VAL A 4 3.76 0.11 28.48
CA VAL A 4 3.21 -0.15 27.14
C VAL A 4 1.75 0.30 27.13
N PHE A 5 1.37 1.03 26.08
CA PHE A 5 0.01 1.52 25.90
C PHE A 5 -0.56 1.06 24.55
N PRO A 6 -1.86 0.76 24.46
CA PRO A 6 -2.48 0.45 23.18
C PRO A 6 -2.54 1.71 22.31
N PHE A 7 -2.52 1.51 20.99
CA PHE A 7 -2.83 2.53 20.01
C PHE A 7 -3.97 2.05 19.12
N ARG A 8 -4.70 2.99 18.52
CA ARG A 8 -5.73 2.67 17.55
C ARG A 8 -5.10 2.53 16.18
N GLY A 9 -5.06 1.30 15.66
CA GLY A 9 -4.61 1.04 14.30
C GLY A 9 -5.54 1.67 13.25
N THR A 10 -4.94 2.15 12.16
CA THR A 10 -5.67 2.57 10.96
C THR A 10 -5.94 1.35 10.09
N VAL A 11 -7.18 1.17 9.66
CA VAL A 11 -7.59 0.06 8.79
C VAL A 11 -8.43 0.59 7.65
N TYR A 12 -8.55 -0.16 6.55
CA TYR A 12 -9.43 0.20 5.45
C TYR A 12 -10.88 0.40 5.91
N ASN A 13 -11.55 1.35 5.26
CA ASN A 13 -12.97 1.59 5.45
C ASN A 13 -13.77 0.36 4.97
N ARG A 14 -14.44 -0.33 5.91
CA ARG A 14 -15.22 -1.56 5.67
C ARG A 14 -16.53 -1.35 4.91
N GLU A 15 -17.00 -0.10 4.83
CA GLU A 15 -18.16 0.24 4.00
C GLU A 15 -17.77 0.31 2.52
N LYS A 16 -16.58 0.86 2.24
CA LYS A 16 -16.04 1.00 0.88
C LYS A 16 -15.33 -0.27 0.39
N ILE A 17 -14.55 -0.93 1.24
CA ILE A 17 -13.81 -2.14 0.89
C ILE A 17 -14.50 -3.35 1.51
N LYS A 18 -15.17 -4.13 0.66
CA LYS A 18 -15.83 -5.39 1.08
C LYS A 18 -14.92 -6.60 1.00
N LYS A 19 -13.97 -6.61 0.06
CA LYS A 19 -13.04 -7.73 -0.18
C LYS A 19 -11.60 -7.25 -0.02
N PHE A 20 -11.03 -7.49 1.16
CA PHE A 20 -9.67 -7.06 1.50
C PHE A 20 -8.60 -7.64 0.58
N SER A 21 -8.80 -8.84 0.04
CA SER A 21 -7.83 -9.48 -0.86
C SER A 21 -7.59 -8.69 -2.16
N LEU A 22 -8.44 -7.71 -2.49
CA LEU A 22 -8.26 -6.85 -3.66
C LEU A 22 -7.36 -5.64 -3.37
N VAL A 23 -7.19 -5.28 -2.08
CA VAL A 23 -6.47 -4.07 -1.67
C VAL A 23 -5.21 -4.35 -0.86
N MET A 24 -4.84 -5.62 -0.70
CA MET A 24 -3.65 -6.04 0.04
C MET A 24 -2.56 -6.44 -0.94
N ALA A 25 -1.31 -6.35 -0.50
CA ALA A 25 -0.13 -6.77 -1.24
C ALA A 25 0.85 -7.48 -0.30
N PRO A 26 1.70 -8.38 -0.81
CA PRO A 26 2.87 -8.85 -0.09
C PRO A 26 3.86 -7.69 0.18
N PRO A 27 4.86 -7.88 1.06
CA PRO A 27 5.95 -6.93 1.25
C PRO A 27 6.66 -6.54 -0.06
N TYR A 28 7.11 -5.30 -0.18
CA TYR A 28 7.69 -4.78 -1.43
C TYR A 28 8.99 -5.48 -1.84
N ASP A 29 9.72 -6.03 -0.88
CA ASP A 29 11.00 -6.72 -1.06
C ASP A 29 10.85 -8.12 -1.64
N VAL A 30 9.62 -8.64 -1.75
CA VAL A 30 9.33 -9.98 -2.29
C VAL A 30 8.49 -9.97 -3.55
N ILE A 31 8.10 -8.81 -4.08
CA ILE A 31 7.31 -8.68 -5.32
C ILE A 31 8.14 -8.05 -6.44
N SER A 32 7.95 -8.56 -7.66
CA SER A 32 8.54 -8.03 -8.89
C SER A 32 7.79 -6.80 -9.41
N GLY A 33 8.36 -6.12 -10.41
CA GLY A 33 7.69 -5.00 -11.09
C GLY A 33 6.45 -5.41 -11.89
N GLU A 34 6.41 -6.65 -12.40
CA GLU A 34 5.21 -7.20 -13.06
C GLU A 34 4.10 -7.43 -12.03
N GLU A 35 4.42 -8.04 -10.89
CA GLU A 35 3.46 -8.22 -9.79
C GLU A 35 2.99 -6.87 -9.22
N GLN A 36 3.87 -5.87 -9.15
CA GLN A 36 3.49 -4.51 -8.80
C GLN A 36 2.44 -3.96 -9.77
N GLU A 37 2.63 -4.12 -11.07
CA GLU A 37 1.68 -3.68 -12.10
C GLU A 37 0.32 -4.38 -11.93
N GLU A 38 0.31 -5.70 -11.74
CA GLU A 38 -0.91 -6.48 -11.51
C GLU A 38 -1.67 -5.99 -10.27
N LEU A 39 -0.97 -5.76 -9.15
CA LEU A 39 -1.56 -5.24 -7.92
C LEU A 39 -2.11 -3.82 -8.10
N TYR A 40 -1.46 -2.98 -8.91
CA TYR A 40 -1.96 -1.66 -9.28
C TYR A 40 -3.27 -1.75 -10.04
N GLN A 41 -3.39 -2.70 -10.97
CA GLN A 41 -4.60 -2.92 -11.78
C GLN A 41 -5.72 -3.61 -10.99
N GLN A 42 -5.36 -4.37 -9.95
CA GLN A 42 -6.34 -5.10 -9.14
C GLN A 42 -7.33 -4.18 -8.41
N HIS A 43 -6.85 -3.06 -7.86
CA HIS A 43 -7.70 -2.07 -7.20
C HIS A 43 -7.01 -0.71 -7.01
N ASP A 44 -7.76 0.38 -7.15
CA ASP A 44 -7.27 1.76 -6.96
C ASP A 44 -6.76 2.05 -5.54
N PHE A 45 -7.21 1.27 -4.56
CA PHE A 45 -6.85 1.39 -3.15
C PHE A 45 -5.90 0.29 -2.65
N ASN A 46 -5.26 -0.44 -3.57
CA ASN A 46 -4.28 -1.45 -3.17
C ASN A 46 -3.08 -0.82 -2.45
N VAL A 47 -2.70 -1.41 -1.31
CA VAL A 47 -1.61 -0.94 -0.43
C VAL A 47 -0.25 -0.88 -1.13
N VAL A 48 -0.07 -1.62 -2.24
CA VAL A 48 1.13 -1.55 -3.09
C VAL A 48 1.48 -0.10 -3.45
N ARG A 49 0.46 0.76 -3.62
CA ARG A 49 0.63 2.19 -3.97
C ARG A 49 1.32 3.01 -2.88
N LEU A 50 1.39 2.48 -1.65
CA LEU A 50 2.05 3.11 -0.51
C LEU A 50 3.38 2.43 -0.16
N ILE A 51 3.47 1.10 -0.31
CA ILE A 51 4.67 0.35 0.10
C ILE A 51 5.66 0.14 -1.05
N PHE A 52 5.19 0.25 -2.29
CA PHE A 52 5.99 0.14 -3.51
C PHE A 52 5.36 1.01 -4.61
N GLY A 53 5.50 2.33 -4.46
CA GLY A 53 5.02 3.31 -5.44
C GLY A 53 5.65 3.10 -6.82
N LYS A 54 4.90 3.37 -7.90
CA LYS A 54 5.49 3.43 -9.25
C LYS A 54 6.26 4.73 -9.41
N GLU A 55 7.37 4.66 -10.13
CA GLU A 55 8.10 5.84 -10.56
C GLU A 55 7.40 6.45 -11.78
N PHE A 56 7.19 7.75 -11.73
CA PHE A 56 6.66 8.53 -12.85
C PHE A 56 7.67 9.58 -13.29
N PRO A 57 7.69 9.97 -14.59
CA PRO A 57 8.61 11.00 -15.08
C PRO A 57 8.52 12.36 -14.37
N GLY A 58 7.41 12.63 -13.66
CA GLY A 58 7.19 13.85 -12.89
C GLY A 58 7.60 13.76 -11.41
N ASP A 59 8.16 12.64 -10.98
CA ASP A 59 8.53 12.46 -9.58
C ASP A 59 9.66 13.41 -9.18
N ASN A 60 9.54 13.92 -7.96
CA ASN A 60 10.44 14.91 -7.37
C ASN A 60 10.40 14.79 -5.84
N GLU A 61 11.16 15.65 -5.16
CA GLU A 61 11.26 15.63 -3.69
C GLU A 61 9.92 15.80 -2.94
N TYR A 62 8.89 16.38 -3.58
CA TYR A 62 7.55 16.59 -3.01
C TYR A 62 6.48 15.64 -3.54
N ASN A 63 6.77 14.90 -4.60
CA ASN A 63 5.88 13.91 -5.20
C ASN A 63 6.74 12.73 -5.64
N ASN A 64 6.95 11.76 -4.76
CA ASN A 64 7.79 10.61 -5.02
C ASN A 64 7.03 9.31 -4.76
N CYS A 65 7.71 8.19 -4.96
CA CYS A 65 7.16 6.84 -4.79
C CYS A 65 7.02 6.38 -3.32
N TYR A 66 7.21 7.28 -2.34
CA TYR A 66 7.16 7.05 -0.89
C TYR A 66 6.37 8.13 -0.12
#